data_AF-A0A920BFP8-F1
#
_entry.id   AF-A0A920BFP8-F1
#
_cell.length_a   1.000
_cell.length_b   1.000
_cell.length_c   1.000
_cell.angle_alpha   90.00
_cell.angle_beta   90.00
_cell.angle_gamma   90.00
#
_symmetry.space_group_name_H-M   'P 1'
#
loop_
_entity.id
_entity.type
_entity.pdbx_description
1 polymer ?
#
loop_
_entity_poly.entity_id
_entity_poly.type
_entity_poly.pdbx_seq_one_letter_code
_entity_poly.pdbx_strand_id
1 'polypeptide(L)'
;MSKSNIIESDLTVSCAVPRSGRTLQNFLSRLRTLVSDSGEIGGMLKILSEGKKNSTGDIEQAFSQLSQLPDHVPKCFSVFVDRKRSPRPFRLGFLAYEWEIDGITLRVEGEEPHNGSSLIKLDEVDFTLVGLDELLAMTQYYLRDPTHVTKWGMYNYQLIKPTSIRVAGSAELTRYNPVLGCEVQDMVGFFLISKPGGRGRSKIDFQTLSRYGRRVFVKGRYSGIVMAAYPGLQVEPVEDVEDAVMKGEMGSVGIEIVQTGNTLRSKGLLLHGAPLFLSESLYVVDYDRYQAKPHLQEMVKSLKPLGYFDDRRIRHFARWYLALEKNMGQSWLDRPEIEELFCTRTDPERGLRPYRLKTRNWKPHDSYKKEEAMFLADESRKKLKEEYLQLKRSTNEENLPLNHPESI
;
A
#
# COMPACT_ATOMS: atom_id res chain seq x y z
N MET A 1 -17.82 -32.19 21.31
CA MET A 1 -16.71 -31.25 21.05
C MET A 1 -15.88 -31.19 22.31
N SER A 2 -14.64 -31.70 22.28
CA SER A 2 -13.78 -31.79 23.46
C SER A 2 -13.26 -30.40 23.87
N LYS A 3 -13.05 -30.18 25.17
CA LYS A 3 -12.45 -28.95 25.72
C LYS A 3 -11.07 -28.63 25.11
N SER A 4 -10.36 -29.62 24.56
CA SER A 4 -9.09 -29.42 23.84
C SER A 4 -9.25 -28.57 22.59
N ASN A 5 -10.30 -28.80 21.80
CA ASN A 5 -10.52 -28.07 20.54
C ASN A 5 -11.00 -26.63 20.78
N ILE A 6 -11.56 -26.35 21.95
CA ILE A 6 -11.97 -25.00 22.35
C ILE A 6 -10.73 -24.18 22.72
N ILE A 7 -9.77 -24.77 23.44
CA ILE A 7 -8.52 -24.11 23.86
C ILE A 7 -7.58 -23.89 22.66
N GLU A 8 -7.48 -24.82 21.70
CA GLU A 8 -6.71 -24.63 20.46
C GLU A 8 -7.29 -23.51 19.56
N SER A 9 -8.61 -23.34 19.55
CA SER A 9 -9.26 -22.28 18.77
C SER A 9 -9.04 -20.86 19.33
N ASP A 10 -8.78 -20.74 20.64
CA ASP A 10 -8.57 -19.45 21.30
C ASP A 10 -7.17 -18.86 21.02
N LEU A 11 -6.17 -19.71 20.73
CA LEU A 11 -4.79 -19.29 20.44
C LEU A 11 -4.53 -19.04 18.94
N THR A 12 -5.54 -19.23 18.09
CA THR A 12 -5.39 -19.04 16.64
C THR A 12 -5.86 -17.65 16.23
N VAL A 13 -5.00 -16.93 15.51
CA VAL A 13 -5.31 -15.64 14.89
C VAL A 13 -5.26 -15.78 13.38
N SER A 14 -6.34 -15.38 12.71
CA SER A 14 -6.51 -15.47 11.26
C SER A 14 -6.12 -14.15 10.55
N CYS A 15 -5.36 -14.27 9.46
CA CYS A 15 -4.89 -13.15 8.66
C CYS A 15 -5.13 -13.38 7.16
N ALA A 16 -5.84 -12.48 6.48
CA ALA A 16 -5.92 -12.51 5.02
C ALA A 16 -4.85 -11.62 4.38
N VAL A 17 -4.11 -12.15 3.41
CA VAL A 17 -3.12 -11.45 2.59
C VAL A 17 -3.36 -11.68 1.10
N PRO A 18 -2.82 -10.86 0.19
CA PRO A 18 -2.88 -11.17 -1.23
C PRO A 18 -2.21 -12.51 -1.54
N ARG A 19 -2.85 -13.38 -2.33
CA ARG A 19 -2.31 -14.70 -2.71
C ARG A 19 -1.07 -14.65 -3.60
N SER A 20 -0.74 -13.47 -4.13
CA SER A 20 0.45 -13.26 -4.94
C SER A 20 0.83 -11.78 -5.05
N GLY A 21 2.03 -11.54 -5.57
CA GLY A 21 2.51 -10.20 -5.86
C GLY A 21 3.41 -9.66 -4.76
N ARG A 22 3.71 -8.36 -4.84
CA ARG A 22 4.76 -7.73 -4.04
C ARG A 22 4.40 -7.67 -2.55
N THR A 23 3.16 -7.33 -2.23
CA THR A 23 2.67 -7.27 -0.84
C THR A 23 2.89 -8.60 -0.11
N LEU A 24 2.52 -9.72 -0.73
CA LEU A 24 2.78 -11.06 -0.17
C LEU A 24 4.26 -11.32 0.04
N GLN A 25 5.09 -11.08 -0.98
CA GLN A 25 6.53 -11.35 -0.90
C GLN A 25 7.20 -10.54 0.22
N ASN A 26 6.84 -9.26 0.33
CA ASN A 26 7.36 -8.38 1.37
C ASN A 26 6.84 -8.78 2.76
N PHE A 27 5.56 -9.20 2.87
CA PHE A 27 4.98 -9.70 4.11
C PHE A 27 5.68 -10.96 4.60
N LEU A 28 5.87 -11.95 3.72
CA LEU A 28 6.61 -13.16 4.03
C LEU A 28 8.04 -12.83 4.48
N SER A 29 8.72 -11.91 3.77
CA SER A 29 10.06 -11.47 4.15
C SER A 29 10.11 -10.78 5.52
N ARG A 30 9.08 -10.01 5.88
CA ARG A 30 8.92 -9.42 7.23
C ARG A 30 8.67 -10.51 8.28
N LEU A 31 7.84 -11.50 7.98
CA LEU A 31 7.54 -12.61 8.89
C LEU A 31 8.80 -13.40 9.29
N ARG A 32 9.80 -13.52 8.40
CA ARG A 32 11.09 -14.16 8.74
C ARG A 32 11.78 -13.58 9.97
N THR A 33 11.49 -12.32 10.31
CA THR A 33 12.05 -11.66 11.50
C THR A 33 11.26 -11.92 12.79
N LEU A 34 10.10 -12.58 12.68
CA LEU A 34 9.14 -12.82 13.75
C LEU A 34 8.92 -14.31 14.04
N VAL A 35 9.22 -15.19 13.09
CA VAL A 35 9.00 -16.65 13.19
C VAL A 35 10.33 -17.40 13.19
N SER A 36 10.32 -18.61 13.74
CA SER A 36 11.43 -19.56 13.60
C SER A 36 11.47 -20.16 12.18
N ASP A 37 12.01 -19.40 11.21
CA ASP A 37 12.13 -19.81 9.81
C ASP A 37 13.37 -20.69 9.58
N SER A 38 13.17 -21.98 9.29
CA SER A 38 14.24 -22.92 8.90
C SER A 38 14.60 -22.85 7.41
N GLY A 39 14.13 -21.82 6.69
CA GLY A 39 14.34 -21.62 5.25
C GLY A 39 13.07 -21.86 4.42
N GLU A 40 11.98 -22.26 5.05
CA GLU A 40 10.67 -22.47 4.42
C GLU A 40 10.17 -21.21 3.69
N ILE A 41 10.29 -20.03 4.32
CA ILE A 41 9.82 -18.79 3.69
C ILE A 41 10.68 -18.46 2.47
N GLY A 42 11.98 -18.72 2.52
CA GLY A 42 12.87 -18.58 1.37
C GLY A 42 12.44 -19.45 0.18
N GLY A 43 12.09 -20.70 0.45
CA GLY A 43 11.50 -21.61 -0.53
C GLY A 43 10.19 -21.08 -1.10
N MET A 44 9.28 -20.60 -0.24
CA MET A 44 8.01 -20.04 -0.67
C MET A 44 8.18 -18.83 -1.59
N LEU A 45 9.09 -17.91 -1.26
CA LEU A 45 9.39 -16.72 -2.07
C LEU A 45 9.91 -17.09 -3.46
N LYS A 46 10.73 -18.14 -3.57
CA LYS A 46 11.22 -18.66 -4.84
C LYS A 46 10.07 -19.18 -5.71
N ILE A 47 9.21 -20.04 -5.15
CA ILE A 47 8.03 -20.57 -5.85
C ILE A 47 7.09 -19.44 -6.32
N LEU A 48 6.83 -18.43 -5.48
CA LEU A 48 5.99 -17.30 -5.86
C LEU A 48 6.59 -16.45 -7.01
N SER A 49 7.93 -16.34 -7.05
CA SER A 49 8.64 -15.63 -8.12
C SER A 49 8.60 -16.41 -9.43
N GLU A 50 8.83 -17.73 -9.37
CA GLU A 50 8.79 -18.63 -10.51
C GLU A 50 7.37 -18.78 -11.07
N GLY A 51 6.36 -18.93 -10.21
CA GLY A 51 4.95 -19.01 -10.62
C GLY A 51 4.48 -17.80 -11.44
N LYS A 52 5.04 -16.61 -11.19
CA LYS A 52 4.75 -15.42 -12.02
C LYS A 52 5.40 -15.50 -13.41
N LYS A 53 6.58 -16.11 -13.53
CA LYS A 53 7.30 -16.29 -14.80
C LYS A 53 6.71 -17.43 -15.62
N ASN A 54 6.24 -18.48 -14.96
CA ASN A 54 5.73 -19.70 -15.55
C ASN A 54 4.20 -19.70 -15.72
N SER A 55 3.56 -18.53 -15.64
CA SER A 55 2.11 -18.41 -15.83
C SER A 55 1.72 -18.84 -17.24
N THR A 56 0.63 -19.60 -17.36
CA THR A 56 0.25 -20.29 -18.60
C THR A 56 -1.24 -20.16 -18.88
N GLY A 57 -1.65 -20.25 -20.14
CA GLY A 57 -3.06 -20.38 -20.53
C GLY A 57 -3.63 -21.78 -20.29
N ASP A 58 -2.77 -22.77 -20.04
CA ASP A 58 -3.13 -24.17 -19.86
C ASP A 58 -3.20 -24.54 -18.36
N ILE A 59 -4.39 -24.93 -17.91
CA ILE A 59 -4.64 -25.31 -16.53
C ILE A 59 -3.93 -26.63 -16.16
N GLU A 60 -3.80 -27.58 -17.08
CA GLU A 60 -3.13 -28.86 -16.83
C GLU A 60 -1.64 -28.65 -16.59
N GLN A 61 -1.03 -27.78 -17.38
CA GLN A 61 0.36 -27.36 -17.17
C GLN A 61 0.55 -26.69 -15.80
N ALA A 62 -0.40 -25.84 -15.35
CA ALA A 62 -0.34 -25.21 -14.03
C ALA A 62 -0.46 -26.24 -12.88
N PHE A 63 -1.34 -27.25 -13.03
CA PHE A 63 -1.43 -28.35 -12.06
C PHE A 63 -0.19 -29.25 -12.08
N SER A 64 0.40 -29.49 -13.25
CA SER A 64 1.68 -30.20 -13.37
C SER A 64 2.77 -29.47 -12.58
N GLN A 65 2.87 -28.14 -12.71
CA GLN A 65 3.80 -27.32 -11.92
C GLN A 65 3.57 -27.46 -10.41
N LEU A 66 2.30 -27.48 -9.96
CA LEU A 66 1.97 -27.68 -8.54
C LEU A 66 2.40 -29.06 -8.04
N SER A 67 2.18 -30.11 -8.85
CA SER A 67 2.52 -31.49 -8.49
C SER A 67 4.03 -31.77 -8.46
N GLN A 68 4.81 -30.96 -9.16
CA GLN A 68 6.27 -31.06 -9.27
C GLN A 68 7.02 -30.19 -8.24
N LEU A 69 6.31 -29.55 -7.31
CA LEU A 69 6.97 -28.81 -6.23
C LEU A 69 7.85 -29.75 -5.40
N PRO A 70 9.07 -29.35 -5.02
CA PRO A 70 9.95 -30.19 -4.22
C PRO A 70 9.32 -30.55 -2.87
N ASP A 71 9.57 -31.76 -2.37
CA ASP A 71 9.00 -32.25 -1.10
C ASP A 71 9.38 -31.40 0.12
N HIS A 72 10.50 -30.67 0.06
CA HIS A 72 10.93 -29.76 1.11
C HIS A 72 10.19 -28.42 1.12
N VAL A 73 9.40 -28.13 0.08
CA VAL A 73 8.58 -26.91 0.03
C VAL A 73 7.26 -27.19 0.73
N PRO A 74 6.81 -26.32 1.64
CA PRO A 74 5.53 -26.51 2.31
C PRO A 74 4.36 -26.56 1.30
N LYS A 75 3.36 -27.40 1.61
CA LYS A 75 2.14 -27.58 0.79
C LYS A 75 1.16 -26.41 1.00
N CYS A 76 1.63 -25.19 0.79
CA CYS A 76 0.89 -23.94 0.98
C CYS A 76 0.54 -23.24 -0.33
N PHE A 77 0.53 -23.97 -1.46
CA PHE A 77 0.29 -23.42 -2.80
C PHE A 77 -0.94 -23.99 -3.46
N SER A 78 -1.56 -23.20 -4.33
CA SER A 78 -2.67 -23.60 -5.19
C SER A 78 -2.55 -22.96 -6.57
N VAL A 79 -3.23 -23.55 -7.56
CA VAL A 79 -3.40 -22.94 -8.88
C VAL A 79 -4.53 -21.90 -8.80
N PHE A 80 -4.31 -20.71 -9.36
CA PHE A 80 -5.34 -19.70 -9.50
C PHE A 80 -5.23 -18.92 -10.82
N VAL A 81 -6.32 -18.24 -11.20
CA VAL A 81 -6.40 -17.38 -12.38
C VAL A 81 -5.83 -15.99 -12.06
N ASP A 82 -4.81 -15.54 -12.79
CA ASP A 82 -4.29 -14.18 -12.68
C ASP A 82 -5.20 -13.19 -13.40
N ARG A 83 -6.27 -12.78 -12.73
CA ARG A 83 -7.27 -11.82 -13.24
C ARG A 83 -6.70 -10.44 -13.56
N LYS A 84 -5.48 -10.11 -13.10
CA LYS A 84 -4.85 -8.80 -13.37
C LYS A 84 -4.22 -8.71 -14.76
N ARG A 85 -4.06 -9.84 -15.47
CA ARG A 85 -3.40 -9.90 -16.78
C ARG A 85 -4.40 -10.38 -17.83
N SER A 86 -4.31 -9.87 -19.04
CA SER A 86 -4.95 -10.49 -20.21
C SER A 86 -3.93 -11.44 -20.86
N PRO A 87 -4.28 -12.69 -21.23
CA PRO A 87 -5.61 -13.30 -21.33
C PRO A 87 -6.07 -14.06 -20.06
N ARG A 88 -5.66 -13.63 -18.86
CA ARG A 88 -5.96 -14.26 -17.56
C ARG A 88 -5.33 -15.65 -17.38
N PRO A 89 -3.99 -15.76 -17.42
CA PRO A 89 -3.30 -17.03 -17.29
C PRO A 89 -3.45 -17.64 -15.88
N PHE A 90 -3.32 -18.96 -15.79
CA PHE A 90 -3.16 -19.71 -14.55
C PHE A 90 -1.73 -19.62 -14.02
N ARG A 91 -1.58 -19.61 -12.70
CA ARG A 91 -0.27 -19.75 -12.02
C ARG A 91 -0.41 -20.23 -10.59
N LEU A 92 0.72 -20.64 -10.00
CA LEU A 92 0.82 -20.93 -8.57
C LEU A 92 0.72 -19.66 -7.74
N GLY A 93 -0.07 -19.73 -6.68
CA GLY A 93 -0.23 -18.70 -5.65
C GLY A 93 -0.28 -19.30 -4.26
N PHE A 94 -0.02 -18.47 -3.27
CA PHE A 94 -0.12 -18.86 -1.87
C PHE A 94 -1.58 -19.16 -1.52
N LEU A 95 -1.81 -20.28 -0.85
CA LEU A 95 -3.10 -20.77 -0.41
C LEU A 95 -3.32 -20.43 1.06
N ALA A 96 -2.56 -21.08 1.94
CA ALA A 96 -2.58 -20.80 3.37
C ALA A 96 -1.36 -21.44 4.03
N TYR A 97 -0.92 -20.88 5.16
CA TYR A 97 0.07 -21.48 6.03
C TYR A 97 -0.06 -20.97 7.45
N GLU A 98 0.45 -21.75 8.40
CA GLU A 98 0.40 -21.42 9.82
C GLU A 98 1.83 -21.21 10.35
N TRP A 99 2.01 -20.14 11.11
CA TRP A 99 3.25 -19.86 11.81
C TRP A 99 2.99 -19.70 13.29
N GLU A 100 3.98 -20.04 14.12
CA GLU A 100 3.95 -19.75 15.54
C GLU A 100 4.75 -18.47 15.81
N ILE A 101 4.14 -17.54 16.56
CA ILE A 101 4.73 -16.28 16.99
C ILE A 101 4.39 -16.10 18.46
N ASP A 102 5.41 -16.10 19.32
CA ASP A 102 5.28 -15.87 20.77
C ASP A 102 4.20 -16.74 21.46
N GLY A 103 4.04 -18.02 21.07
CA GLY A 103 3.01 -18.91 21.63
C GLY A 103 1.65 -18.86 20.93
N ILE A 104 1.49 -18.03 19.89
CA ILE A 104 0.22 -17.80 19.18
C ILE A 104 0.33 -18.33 17.76
N THR A 105 -0.68 -19.09 17.32
CA THR A 105 -0.76 -19.59 15.95
C THR A 105 -1.32 -18.51 15.03
N LEU A 106 -0.49 -17.97 14.14
CA LEU A 106 -0.89 -17.11 13.05
C LEU A 106 -1.25 -17.95 11.82
N ARG A 107 -2.55 -18.09 11.53
CA ARG A 107 -3.04 -18.68 10.27
C ARG A 107 -3.17 -17.60 9.21
N VAL A 108 -2.38 -17.70 8.15
CA VAL A 108 -2.40 -16.75 7.04
C VAL A 108 -3.05 -17.41 5.82
N GLU A 109 -3.99 -16.71 5.21
CA GLU A 109 -4.72 -17.16 4.03
C GLU A 109 -4.48 -16.23 2.83
N GLY A 110 -4.22 -16.83 1.69
CA GLY A 110 -3.95 -16.17 0.42
C GLY A 110 -5.22 -15.90 -0.37
N GLU A 111 -5.55 -14.62 -0.51
CA GLU A 111 -6.80 -14.16 -1.09
C GLU A 111 -6.63 -13.30 -2.34
N GLU A 112 -7.71 -13.10 -3.10
CA GLU A 112 -7.64 -12.12 -4.19
C GLU A 112 -7.38 -10.72 -3.59
N PRO A 113 -6.52 -9.87 -4.21
CA PRO A 113 -6.09 -8.62 -3.59
C PRO A 113 -7.19 -7.65 -3.16
N HIS A 114 -8.39 -7.77 -3.73
CA HIS A 114 -9.58 -6.96 -3.39
C HIS A 114 -10.47 -7.61 -2.32
N ASN A 115 -10.25 -8.89 -1.99
CA ASN A 115 -11.06 -9.63 -1.03
C ASN A 115 -10.66 -9.31 0.42
N GLY A 116 -9.41 -8.95 0.71
CA GLY A 116 -8.96 -8.70 2.09
C GLY A 116 -9.86 -7.69 2.82
N SER A 117 -10.19 -6.57 2.17
CA SER A 117 -11.10 -5.55 2.70
C SER A 117 -12.56 -6.03 2.82
N SER A 118 -12.96 -7.03 2.04
CA SER A 118 -14.29 -7.65 2.13
C SER A 118 -14.37 -8.65 3.28
N LEU A 119 -13.34 -9.48 3.46
CA LEU A 119 -13.28 -10.50 4.52
C LEU A 119 -13.27 -9.85 5.90
N ILE A 120 -12.48 -8.80 6.11
CA ILE A 120 -12.48 -8.07 7.38
C ILE A 120 -13.81 -7.36 7.64
N LYS A 121 -14.55 -7.00 6.58
CA LYS A 121 -15.87 -6.37 6.69
C LYS A 121 -16.98 -7.37 7.02
N LEU A 122 -16.81 -8.62 6.59
CA LEU A 122 -17.71 -9.73 6.89
C LEU A 122 -17.35 -10.46 8.19
N ASP A 123 -16.37 -9.92 8.93
CA ASP A 123 -15.80 -10.53 10.13
C ASP A 123 -15.34 -11.98 9.85
N GLU A 124 -14.77 -12.28 8.69
CA GLU A 124 -14.29 -13.63 8.35
C GLU A 124 -12.86 -13.88 8.86
N VAL A 125 -12.08 -12.81 9.04
CA VAL A 125 -10.70 -12.86 9.55
C VAL A 125 -10.49 -11.90 10.70
N ASP A 126 -9.53 -12.18 11.57
CA ASP A 126 -9.20 -11.32 12.71
C ASP A 126 -8.49 -10.04 12.26
N PHE A 127 -7.61 -10.15 11.26
CA PHE A 127 -7.01 -9.00 10.59
C PHE A 127 -6.65 -9.29 9.12
N THR A 128 -6.33 -8.24 8.37
CA THR A 128 -5.91 -8.35 6.97
C THR A 128 -4.81 -7.33 6.65
N LEU A 129 -4.05 -7.63 5.60
CA LEU A 129 -3.02 -6.77 5.05
C LEU A 129 -3.51 -6.14 3.74
N VAL A 130 -3.87 -4.86 3.78
CA VAL A 130 -4.42 -4.14 2.61
C VAL A 130 -3.88 -2.72 2.50
N GLY A 131 -3.86 -2.18 1.29
CA GLY A 131 -3.59 -0.76 1.05
C GLY A 131 -4.75 0.13 1.49
N LEU A 132 -4.47 1.40 1.81
CA LEU A 132 -5.52 2.40 2.05
C LEU A 132 -6.45 2.56 0.84
N ASP A 133 -5.91 2.46 -0.37
CA ASP A 133 -6.64 2.55 -1.62
C ASP A 133 -7.72 1.47 -1.76
N GLU A 134 -7.38 0.22 -1.46
CA GLU A 134 -8.32 -0.90 -1.47
C GLU A 134 -9.32 -0.80 -0.31
N LEU A 135 -8.83 -0.38 0.86
CA LEU A 135 -9.69 -0.15 2.03
C LEU A 135 -10.76 0.90 1.72
N LEU A 136 -10.38 2.07 1.21
CA LEU A 136 -11.30 3.15 0.85
C LEU A 136 -12.29 2.73 -0.24
N ALA A 137 -11.84 1.95 -1.23
CA ALA A 137 -12.73 1.43 -2.27
C ALA A 137 -13.92 0.65 -1.69
N MET A 138 -13.71 -0.05 -0.58
CA MET A 138 -14.72 -0.89 0.06
C MET A 138 -15.44 -0.23 1.24
N THR A 139 -14.82 0.74 1.92
CA THR A 139 -15.31 1.24 3.22
C THR A 139 -15.69 2.73 3.22
N GLN A 140 -15.59 3.43 2.09
CA GLN A 140 -15.88 4.87 2.01
C GLN A 140 -17.23 5.27 2.61
N TYR A 141 -18.27 4.44 2.50
CA TYR A 141 -19.60 4.74 3.03
C TYR A 141 -19.67 4.80 4.56
N TYR A 142 -18.67 4.27 5.29
CA TYR A 142 -18.57 4.39 6.75
C TYR A 142 -17.98 5.73 7.22
N LEU A 143 -17.34 6.46 6.31
CA LEU A 143 -16.64 7.70 6.60
C LEU A 143 -17.62 8.88 6.62
N ARG A 144 -17.28 9.92 7.41
CA ARG A 144 -18.00 11.19 7.43
C ARG A 144 -17.92 11.87 6.08
N ASP A 145 -16.69 11.96 5.60
CA ASP A 145 -16.35 12.53 4.31
C ASP A 145 -15.11 11.79 3.77
N PRO A 146 -15.28 10.90 2.79
CA PRO A 146 -14.17 10.17 2.16
C PRO A 146 -13.11 11.09 1.56
N THR A 147 -13.49 12.30 1.13
CA THR A 147 -12.59 13.24 0.46
C THR A 147 -11.50 13.77 1.41
N HIS A 148 -11.77 13.73 2.73
CA HIS A 148 -10.80 14.11 3.75
C HIS A 148 -9.78 13.01 4.06
N VAL A 149 -10.00 11.76 3.66
CA VAL A 149 -9.09 10.65 3.98
C VAL A 149 -8.04 10.51 2.87
N THR A 150 -7.07 11.44 2.88
CA THR A 150 -5.94 11.43 1.92
C THR A 150 -4.75 10.61 2.41
N LYS A 151 -4.77 10.22 3.69
CA LYS A 151 -3.68 9.55 4.43
C LYS A 151 -4.30 8.56 5.40
N TRP A 152 -3.68 7.40 5.59
CA TRP A 152 -4.27 6.34 6.41
C TRP A 152 -4.44 6.76 7.89
N GLY A 153 -3.58 7.66 8.38
CA GLY A 153 -3.66 8.18 9.75
C GLY A 153 -4.93 9.01 10.03
N MET A 154 -5.73 9.32 9.01
CA MET A 154 -7.03 9.97 9.13
C MET A 154 -8.20 8.97 9.17
N TYR A 155 -8.00 7.73 8.72
CA TYR A 155 -9.07 6.78 8.44
C TYR A 155 -9.93 6.48 9.68
N ASN A 156 -9.33 6.03 10.78
CA ASN A 156 -10.08 5.65 11.98
C ASN A 156 -10.90 6.82 12.55
N TYR A 157 -10.35 8.04 12.50
CA TYR A 157 -11.02 9.24 12.98
C TYR A 157 -12.25 9.58 12.15
N GLN A 158 -12.19 9.41 10.83
CA GLN A 158 -13.28 9.76 9.92
C GLN A 158 -14.42 8.73 9.90
N LEU A 159 -14.25 7.55 10.50
CA LEU A 159 -15.33 6.57 10.64
C LEU A 159 -16.44 7.14 11.56
N ILE A 160 -17.66 7.30 11.03
CA ILE A 160 -18.82 7.76 11.81
C ILE A 160 -19.94 6.72 11.92
N LYS A 161 -20.02 5.80 10.97
CA LYS A 161 -21.03 4.73 11.01
C LYS A 161 -20.49 3.54 11.81
N PRO A 162 -21.37 2.70 12.39
CA PRO A 162 -20.97 1.49 13.09
C PRO A 162 -20.15 0.55 12.19
N THR A 163 -18.97 0.16 12.65
CA THR A 163 -18.10 -0.83 12.02
C THR A 163 -16.99 -1.23 13.00
N SER A 164 -16.61 -2.51 12.96
CA SER A 164 -15.45 -3.09 13.66
C SER A 164 -14.13 -2.73 12.97
N ILE A 165 -14.12 -2.37 11.69
CA ILE A 165 -12.89 -2.19 10.90
C ILE A 165 -12.03 -1.04 11.44
N ARG A 166 -10.78 -1.33 11.83
CA ARG A 166 -9.81 -0.32 12.24
C ARG A 166 -8.43 -0.54 11.63
N VAL A 167 -7.79 0.54 11.24
CA VAL A 167 -6.37 0.54 10.86
C VAL A 167 -5.53 0.48 12.14
N ALA A 168 -4.78 -0.59 12.29
CA ALA A 168 -3.75 -0.77 13.31
C ALA A 168 -2.40 -0.19 12.87
N GLY A 169 -2.29 0.53 11.76
CA GLY A 169 -1.06 1.20 11.34
C GLY A 169 -0.33 0.50 10.20
N SER A 170 0.83 1.04 9.85
CA SER A 170 1.60 0.57 8.69
C SER A 170 2.27 -0.77 8.99
N ALA A 171 2.21 -1.65 8.00
CA ALA A 171 2.91 -2.93 8.04
C ALA A 171 4.40 -2.81 7.69
N GLU A 172 4.88 -1.62 7.28
CA GLU A 172 6.29 -1.33 6.95
C GLU A 172 6.88 -2.46 6.09
N LEU A 173 6.18 -2.77 5.00
CA LEU A 173 6.64 -3.75 4.02
C LEU A 173 7.63 -3.07 3.10
N THR A 174 8.88 -3.51 3.12
CA THR A 174 9.94 -2.91 2.33
C THR A 174 10.32 -3.78 1.14
N ARG A 175 10.94 -3.14 0.17
CA ARG A 175 11.64 -3.81 -0.92
C ARG A 175 12.86 -2.99 -1.33
N TYR A 176 13.92 -3.70 -1.72
CA TYR A 176 15.08 -3.10 -2.33
C TYR A 176 14.71 -2.22 -3.53
N ASN A 177 15.14 -0.97 -3.48
CA ASN A 177 14.98 0.00 -4.55
C ASN A 177 16.34 0.22 -5.24
N PRO A 178 16.50 -0.19 -6.51
CA PRO A 178 17.77 -0.08 -7.21
C PRO A 178 18.19 1.37 -7.51
N VAL A 179 17.25 2.32 -7.54
CA VAL A 179 17.56 3.75 -7.78
C VAL A 179 18.28 4.37 -6.58
N LEU A 180 18.01 3.87 -5.37
CA LEU A 180 18.61 4.38 -4.13
C LEU A 180 19.57 3.39 -3.44
N GLY A 181 19.75 2.19 -4.00
CA GLY A 181 20.60 1.17 -3.42
C GLY A 181 20.17 0.65 -2.04
N CYS A 182 18.91 0.86 -1.62
CA CYS A 182 18.45 0.54 -0.26
C CYS A 182 16.97 0.10 -0.19
N GLU A 183 16.56 -0.41 0.97
CA GLU A 183 15.17 -0.81 1.25
C GLU A 183 14.24 0.41 1.36
N VAL A 184 13.15 0.38 0.60
CA VAL A 184 12.10 1.41 0.58
C VAL A 184 10.76 0.76 0.85
N GLN A 185 9.94 1.37 1.70
CA GLN A 185 8.60 0.88 1.98
C GLN A 185 7.72 0.93 0.72
N ASP A 186 6.72 0.07 0.65
CA ASP A 186 5.76 -0.05 -0.45
C ASP A 186 4.73 1.08 -0.54
N MET A 187 5.16 2.32 -0.28
CA MET A 187 4.35 3.53 -0.42
C MET A 187 4.02 3.79 -1.88
N VAL A 188 2.80 4.25 -2.14
CA VAL A 188 2.30 4.63 -3.45
C VAL A 188 1.46 5.90 -3.33
N GLY A 189 1.38 6.67 -4.41
CA GLY A 189 0.42 7.77 -4.55
C GLY A 189 -0.52 7.52 -5.70
N PHE A 190 -1.77 7.97 -5.58
CA PHE A 190 -2.76 7.90 -6.65
C PHE A 190 -2.78 9.21 -7.44
N PHE A 191 -1.98 9.28 -8.50
CA PHE A 191 -1.65 10.53 -9.19
C PHE A 191 -2.41 10.72 -10.48
N LEU A 192 -2.57 11.99 -10.87
CA LEU A 192 -2.92 12.35 -12.25
C LEU A 192 -1.74 12.10 -13.19
N ILE A 193 -2.04 11.48 -14.33
CA ILE A 193 -1.10 11.21 -15.41
C ILE A 193 -1.63 11.74 -16.74
N SER A 194 -0.73 12.13 -17.65
CA SER A 194 -1.11 12.54 -19.00
C SER A 194 0.00 12.27 -20.02
N LYS A 195 -0.35 12.29 -21.31
CA LYS A 195 0.66 12.38 -22.37
C LYS A 195 1.27 13.80 -22.47
N PRO A 196 2.50 13.94 -23.02
CA PRO A 196 3.09 15.23 -23.35
C PRO A 196 2.26 16.00 -24.40
N GLY A 197 2.45 17.32 -24.49
CA GLY A 197 1.80 18.15 -25.51
C GLY A 197 0.32 18.49 -25.26
N GLY A 198 -0.30 17.93 -24.20
CA GLY A 198 -1.70 18.22 -23.82
C GLY A 198 -1.91 19.46 -22.94
N ARG A 199 -0.92 20.36 -22.82
CA ARG A 199 -1.08 21.62 -22.09
C ARG A 199 -1.98 22.57 -22.89
N GLY A 200 -3.29 22.45 -22.70
CA GLY A 200 -4.18 23.59 -22.91
C GLY A 200 -3.78 24.76 -22.01
N ARG A 201 -4.39 25.94 -22.17
CA ARG A 201 -4.09 27.14 -21.36
C ARG A 201 -4.27 26.93 -19.83
N SER A 202 -4.90 25.83 -19.39
CA SER A 202 -5.21 25.54 -17.98
C SER A 202 -4.37 24.40 -17.40
N LYS A 203 -4.06 24.52 -16.11
CA LYS A 203 -3.34 23.53 -15.30
C LYS A 203 -4.08 22.19 -15.24
N ILE A 204 -3.35 21.07 -15.26
CA ILE A 204 -3.93 19.74 -15.06
C ILE A 204 -3.91 19.44 -13.57
N ASP A 205 -5.04 19.69 -12.91
CA ASP A 205 -5.29 19.35 -11.51
C ASP A 205 -6.77 18.97 -11.33
N PHE A 206 -7.07 18.29 -10.22
CA PHE A 206 -8.43 17.77 -9.97
C PHE A 206 -9.50 18.88 -9.92
N GLN A 207 -9.18 20.06 -9.38
CA GLN A 207 -10.13 21.17 -9.27
C GLN A 207 -10.51 21.72 -10.64
N THR A 208 -9.52 21.91 -11.50
CA THR A 208 -9.67 22.37 -12.88
C THR A 208 -10.44 21.33 -13.70
N LEU A 209 -10.03 20.06 -13.63
CA LEU A 209 -10.69 18.98 -14.37
C LEU A 209 -12.17 18.84 -13.99
N SER A 210 -12.50 19.01 -12.70
CA SER A 210 -13.88 18.94 -12.20
C SER A 210 -14.78 20.07 -12.70
N ARG A 211 -14.20 21.22 -13.05
CA ARG A 211 -14.95 22.38 -13.57
C ARG A 211 -15.15 22.33 -15.08
N TYR A 212 -14.19 21.79 -15.82
CA TYR A 212 -14.17 21.83 -17.29
C TYR A 212 -14.51 20.49 -17.95
N GLY A 213 -14.80 19.44 -17.17
CA GLY A 213 -15.40 18.20 -17.67
C GLY A 213 -14.51 17.40 -18.63
N ARG A 214 -13.20 17.33 -18.39
CA ARG A 214 -12.33 16.45 -19.19
C ARG A 214 -12.53 14.99 -18.79
N ARG A 215 -12.41 14.10 -19.77
CA ARG A 215 -12.41 12.65 -19.56
C ARG A 215 -11.22 12.21 -18.71
N VAL A 216 -11.50 11.46 -17.66
CA VAL A 216 -10.52 10.95 -16.70
C VAL A 216 -10.60 9.44 -16.66
N PHE A 217 -9.59 8.77 -17.20
CA PHE A 217 -9.50 7.31 -17.13
C PHE A 217 -9.11 6.88 -15.71
N VAL A 218 -9.80 5.88 -15.18
CA VAL A 218 -9.41 5.29 -13.89
C VAL A 218 -9.64 3.79 -13.90
N LYS A 219 -8.84 3.04 -13.14
CA LYS A 219 -9.10 1.61 -12.99
C LYS A 219 -10.48 1.41 -12.36
N GLY A 220 -11.32 0.55 -12.95
CA GLY A 220 -12.74 0.43 -12.59
C GLY A 220 -13.05 0.31 -11.09
N ARG A 221 -12.23 -0.44 -10.34
CA ARG A 221 -12.37 -0.60 -8.88
C ARG A 221 -12.20 0.69 -8.05
N TYR A 222 -11.52 1.70 -8.59
CA TYR A 222 -11.31 2.99 -7.93
C TYR A 222 -12.26 4.08 -8.45
N SER A 223 -13.15 3.78 -9.39
CA SER A 223 -14.12 4.76 -9.91
C SER A 223 -14.96 5.39 -8.81
N GLY A 224 -15.50 4.57 -7.90
CA GLY A 224 -16.35 5.03 -6.80
C GLY A 224 -15.65 6.05 -5.89
N ILE A 225 -14.38 5.82 -5.52
CA ILE A 225 -13.65 6.74 -4.65
C ILE A 225 -13.29 8.05 -5.36
N VAL A 226 -13.00 8.00 -6.66
CA VAL A 226 -12.74 9.21 -7.45
C VAL A 226 -14.00 10.04 -7.61
N MET A 227 -15.14 9.41 -7.94
CA MET A 227 -16.41 10.09 -8.08
C MET A 227 -16.90 10.69 -6.74
N ALA A 228 -16.63 10.02 -5.61
CA ALA A 228 -16.91 10.56 -4.29
C ALA A 228 -16.01 11.78 -3.97
N ALA A 229 -14.71 11.70 -4.30
CA ALA A 229 -13.76 12.79 -4.09
C ALA A 229 -14.03 14.01 -4.96
N TYR A 230 -14.41 13.78 -6.22
CA TYR A 230 -14.67 14.83 -7.20
C TYR A 230 -15.86 14.45 -8.09
N PRO A 231 -17.10 14.73 -7.64
CA PRO A 231 -18.32 14.37 -8.38
C PRO A 231 -18.43 15.00 -9.78
N GLY A 232 -17.71 16.10 -10.02
CA GLY A 232 -17.69 16.79 -11.32
C GLY A 232 -16.73 16.18 -12.36
N LEU A 233 -15.93 15.17 -12.00
CA LEU A 233 -15.06 14.50 -12.97
C LEU A 233 -15.84 13.57 -13.90
N GLN A 234 -15.54 13.64 -15.19
CA GLN A 234 -16.04 12.67 -16.17
C GLN A 234 -15.17 11.40 -16.13
N VAL A 235 -15.44 10.54 -15.17
CA VAL A 235 -14.67 9.32 -14.93
C VAL A 235 -15.07 8.22 -15.92
N GLU A 236 -14.09 7.66 -16.62
CA GLU A 236 -14.25 6.50 -17.50
C GLU A 236 -13.46 5.29 -16.95
N PRO A 237 -14.14 4.22 -16.50
CA PRO A 237 -13.47 3.05 -15.95
C PRO A 237 -12.78 2.23 -17.05
N VAL A 238 -11.51 1.89 -16.85
CA VAL A 238 -10.70 1.10 -17.79
C VAL A 238 -9.91 0.00 -17.06
N GLU A 239 -9.37 -0.97 -17.81
CA GLU A 239 -8.52 -2.03 -17.23
C GLU A 239 -7.07 -1.57 -17.00
N ASP A 240 -6.50 -0.86 -17.99
CA ASP A 240 -5.16 -0.30 -18.04
C ASP A 240 -5.25 1.22 -18.29
N VAL A 241 -4.96 2.02 -17.26
CA VAL A 241 -5.11 3.48 -17.30
C VAL A 241 -4.03 4.10 -18.18
N GLU A 242 -2.79 3.60 -18.08
CA GLU A 242 -1.69 4.16 -18.84
C GLU A 242 -1.89 3.98 -20.36
N ASP A 243 -2.36 2.82 -20.80
CA ASP A 243 -2.70 2.57 -22.22
C ASP A 243 -3.90 3.39 -22.68
N ALA A 244 -4.94 3.53 -21.85
CA ALA A 244 -6.11 4.33 -22.16
C ALA A 244 -5.73 5.81 -22.37
N VAL A 245 -4.85 6.37 -21.52
CA VAL A 245 -4.33 7.73 -21.68
C VAL A 245 -3.53 7.89 -22.98
N MET A 246 -2.72 6.89 -23.34
CA MET A 246 -1.92 6.94 -24.57
C MET A 246 -2.79 6.88 -25.83
N LYS A 247 -3.84 6.05 -25.84
CA LYS A 247 -4.76 5.88 -26.97
C LYS A 247 -5.83 6.98 -27.04
N GLY A 248 -6.12 7.64 -25.92
CA GLY A 248 -7.11 8.70 -25.82
C GLY A 248 -6.73 9.97 -26.58
N GLU A 249 -7.73 10.84 -26.78
CA GLU A 249 -7.58 12.14 -27.44
C GLU A 249 -6.61 13.07 -26.70
N MET A 250 -6.14 14.12 -27.38
CA MET A 250 -5.28 15.13 -26.74
C MET A 250 -5.99 15.78 -25.55
N GLY A 251 -5.30 15.86 -24.41
CA GLY A 251 -5.88 16.36 -23.15
C GLY A 251 -6.56 15.31 -22.28
N SER A 252 -6.62 14.05 -22.73
CA SER A 252 -7.00 12.91 -21.88
C SER A 252 -6.04 12.76 -20.71
N VAL A 253 -6.59 12.47 -19.54
CA VAL A 253 -5.84 12.24 -18.31
C VAL A 253 -6.26 10.94 -17.66
N GLY A 254 -5.38 10.37 -16.85
CA GLY A 254 -5.67 9.18 -16.05
C GLY A 254 -5.38 9.43 -14.59
N ILE A 255 -5.98 8.63 -13.71
CA ILE A 255 -5.58 8.54 -12.31
C ILE A 255 -5.01 7.14 -12.06
N GLU A 256 -3.74 7.06 -11.71
CA GLU A 256 -2.99 5.79 -11.59
C GLU A 256 -2.23 5.72 -10.26
N ILE A 257 -2.08 4.49 -9.75
CA ILE A 257 -1.25 4.20 -8.59
C ILE A 257 0.21 4.15 -9.01
N VAL A 258 0.97 5.14 -8.57
CA VAL A 258 2.38 5.28 -8.90
C VAL A 258 3.24 5.04 -7.66
N GLN A 259 4.14 4.08 -7.78
CA GLN A 259 5.17 3.80 -6.78
C GLN A 259 6.53 4.35 -7.21
N THR A 260 7.10 3.77 -8.27
CA THR A 260 8.45 4.12 -8.75
C THR A 260 8.41 5.03 -9.96
N GLY A 261 7.29 5.10 -10.69
CA GLY A 261 7.18 5.84 -11.95
C GLY A 261 7.79 5.13 -13.17
N ASN A 262 8.27 3.89 -13.05
CA ASN A 262 8.93 3.17 -14.16
C ASN A 262 8.02 3.00 -15.38
N THR A 263 6.76 2.60 -15.18
CA THR A 263 5.80 2.42 -16.28
C THR A 263 5.55 3.73 -17.00
N LEU A 264 5.30 4.81 -16.24
CA LEU A 264 5.08 6.15 -16.78
C LEU A 264 6.29 6.61 -17.61
N ARG A 265 7.51 6.51 -17.06
CA ARG A 265 8.74 6.85 -17.79
C ARG A 265 8.88 6.05 -19.08
N SER A 266 8.64 4.73 -19.02
CA SER A 266 8.76 3.86 -20.20
C SER A 266 7.75 4.19 -21.31
N LYS A 267 6.56 4.70 -20.93
CA LYS A 267 5.50 5.12 -21.86
C LYS A 267 5.57 6.61 -22.20
N GLY A 268 6.56 7.36 -21.69
CA GLY A 268 6.69 8.80 -21.90
C GLY A 268 5.58 9.65 -21.25
N LEU A 269 4.92 9.13 -20.21
CA LEU A 269 3.83 9.80 -19.50
C LEU A 269 4.35 10.79 -18.45
N LEU A 270 3.58 11.85 -18.24
CA LEU A 270 3.81 12.88 -17.24
C LEU A 270 3.05 12.55 -15.95
N LEU A 271 3.64 12.89 -14.82
CA LEU A 271 3.04 12.81 -13.48
C LEU A 271 2.72 14.24 -13.01
N HIS A 272 1.53 14.49 -12.48
CA HIS A 272 1.10 15.84 -12.11
C HIS A 272 0.88 15.99 -10.60
N GLY A 273 1.49 17.02 -10.02
CA GLY A 273 1.17 17.53 -8.70
C GLY A 273 1.28 16.51 -7.57
N ALA A 274 0.44 16.72 -6.56
CA ALA A 274 0.22 15.78 -5.46
C ALA A 274 -0.80 14.69 -5.85
N PRO A 275 -0.70 13.48 -5.27
CA PRO A 275 -1.68 12.44 -5.47
C PRO A 275 -3.00 12.77 -4.77
N LEU A 276 -4.08 12.11 -5.20
CA LEU A 276 -5.38 12.14 -4.56
C LEU A 276 -5.31 11.65 -3.10
N PHE A 277 -4.60 10.55 -2.89
CA PHE A 277 -4.26 10.02 -1.57
C PHE A 277 -2.96 9.23 -1.65
N LEU A 278 -2.35 9.02 -0.48
CA LEU A 278 -1.19 8.16 -0.28
C LEU A 278 -1.66 6.82 0.28
N SER A 279 -1.11 5.73 -0.24
CA SER A 279 -1.39 4.36 0.24
C SER A 279 -0.09 3.62 0.52
N GLU A 280 -0.16 2.68 1.44
CA GLU A 280 0.89 1.73 1.81
C GLU A 280 0.22 0.51 2.43
N SER A 281 0.93 -0.61 2.58
CA SER A 281 0.34 -1.78 3.23
C SER A 281 0.07 -1.52 4.71
N LEU A 282 -1.17 -1.75 5.15
CA LEU A 282 -1.66 -1.54 6.51
C LEU A 282 -2.11 -2.86 7.14
N TYR A 283 -1.92 -2.98 8.45
CA TYR A 283 -2.67 -3.95 9.24
C TYR A 283 -4.06 -3.38 9.54
N VAL A 284 -5.10 -4.05 9.07
CA VAL A 284 -6.50 -3.68 9.30
C VAL A 284 -7.15 -4.79 10.12
N VAL A 285 -7.72 -4.44 11.27
CA VAL A 285 -8.14 -5.38 12.31
C VAL A 285 -9.65 -5.26 12.53
N ASP A 286 -10.30 -6.39 12.81
CA ASP A 286 -11.64 -6.43 13.38
C ASP A 286 -11.51 -6.02 14.85
N TYR A 287 -11.92 -4.79 15.15
CA TYR A 287 -11.76 -4.22 16.47
C TYR A 287 -12.64 -4.89 17.52
N ASP A 288 -13.81 -5.39 17.14
CA ASP A 288 -14.71 -6.04 18.09
C ASP A 288 -14.08 -7.37 18.54
N ARG A 289 -13.48 -8.12 17.61
CA ARG A 289 -12.63 -9.28 17.93
C ARG A 289 -11.39 -8.90 18.71
N TYR A 290 -10.72 -7.80 18.36
CA TYR A 290 -9.55 -7.32 19.10
C TYR A 290 -9.88 -7.06 20.57
N GLN A 291 -11.04 -6.50 20.86
CA GLN A 291 -11.49 -6.27 22.23
C GLN A 291 -11.78 -7.58 22.97
N ALA A 292 -12.31 -8.59 22.28
CA ALA A 292 -12.70 -9.87 22.88
C ALA A 292 -11.54 -10.88 23.01
N LYS A 293 -10.52 -10.83 22.15
CA LYS A 293 -9.46 -11.84 22.04
C LYS A 293 -8.09 -11.28 22.48
N PRO A 294 -7.60 -11.62 23.69
CA PRO A 294 -6.27 -11.18 24.17
C PRO A 294 -5.12 -11.56 23.22
N HIS A 295 -5.15 -12.75 22.64
CA HIS A 295 -4.11 -13.24 21.73
C HIS A 295 -4.07 -12.44 20.42
N LEU A 296 -5.20 -11.94 19.91
CA LEU A 296 -5.19 -11.00 18.79
C LEU A 296 -4.49 -9.68 19.18
N GLN A 297 -4.66 -9.23 20.43
CA GLN A 297 -3.97 -8.03 20.90
C GLN A 297 -2.46 -8.23 20.99
N GLU A 298 -2.03 -9.39 21.48
CA GLU A 298 -0.62 -9.80 21.55
C GLU A 298 -0.03 -9.94 20.15
N MET A 299 -0.70 -10.66 19.26
CA MET A 299 -0.31 -10.81 17.85
C MET A 299 -0.11 -9.44 17.17
N VAL A 300 -1.08 -8.54 17.25
CA VAL A 300 -0.97 -7.20 16.65
C VAL A 300 0.19 -6.40 17.27
N LYS A 301 0.49 -6.57 18.56
CA LYS A 301 1.67 -5.96 19.20
C LYS A 301 2.96 -6.56 18.66
N SER A 302 3.06 -7.89 18.52
CA SER A 302 4.24 -8.59 18.00
C SER A 302 4.55 -8.22 16.54
N LEU A 303 3.52 -7.92 15.73
CA LEU A 303 3.68 -7.41 14.36
C LEU A 303 4.31 -6.01 14.28
N LYS A 304 4.36 -5.27 15.40
CA LYS A 304 4.96 -3.94 15.55
C LYS A 304 4.54 -2.96 14.44
N PRO A 305 3.22 -2.72 14.25
CA PRO A 305 2.74 -1.73 13.29
C PRO A 305 3.35 -0.35 13.55
N LEU A 306 3.76 0.32 12.47
CA LEU A 306 4.28 1.68 12.56
C LEU A 306 3.17 2.71 12.63
N GLY A 307 3.44 3.74 13.43
CA GLY A 307 2.67 4.97 13.45
C GLY A 307 2.94 5.89 12.27
N TYR A 308 1.98 6.79 12.00
CA TYR A 308 2.08 7.72 10.87
C TYR A 308 3.30 8.64 10.98
N PHE A 309 3.59 9.09 12.20
CA PHE A 309 4.68 10.00 12.56
C PHE A 309 5.92 9.28 13.12
N ASP A 310 6.02 7.95 12.99
CA ASP A 310 7.18 7.21 13.47
C ASP A 310 8.41 7.52 12.61
N ASP A 311 9.57 7.72 13.25
CA ASP A 311 10.82 8.11 12.56
C ASP A 311 11.22 7.13 11.45
N ARG A 312 10.97 5.82 11.64
CA ARG A 312 11.22 4.80 10.60
C ARG A 312 10.36 5.02 9.35
N ARG A 313 9.08 5.34 9.54
CA ARG A 313 8.16 5.64 8.43
C ARG A 313 8.56 6.94 7.73
N ILE A 314 8.96 7.97 8.49
CA ILE A 314 9.45 9.25 7.95
C ILE A 314 10.66 9.00 7.03
N ARG A 315 11.64 8.20 7.46
CA ARG A 315 12.79 7.82 6.63
C ARG A 315 12.38 7.09 5.35
N HIS A 316 11.45 6.14 5.44
CA HIS A 316 10.95 5.45 4.26
C HIS A 316 10.18 6.37 3.31
N PHE A 317 9.45 7.35 3.85
CA PHE A 317 8.77 8.37 3.04
C PHE A 317 9.78 9.24 2.28
N ALA A 318 10.85 9.68 2.94
CA ALA A 318 11.94 10.41 2.30
C ALA A 318 12.58 9.61 1.15
N ARG A 319 12.84 8.32 1.38
CA ARG A 319 13.37 7.41 0.35
C ARG A 319 12.39 7.21 -0.82
N TRP A 320 11.12 6.95 -0.53
CA TRP A 320 10.10 6.79 -1.59
C TRP A 320 10.00 8.04 -2.45
N TYR A 321 9.90 9.21 -1.81
CA TYR A 321 9.80 10.49 -2.50
C TYR A 321 11.04 10.77 -3.37
N LEU A 322 12.24 10.60 -2.83
CA LEU A 322 13.49 10.79 -3.58
C LEU A 322 13.62 9.81 -4.75
N ALA A 323 13.23 8.54 -4.55
CA ALA A 323 13.24 7.55 -5.62
C ALA A 323 12.30 7.95 -6.76
N LEU A 324 11.09 8.39 -6.44
CA LEU A 324 10.12 8.85 -7.44
C LEU A 324 10.59 10.14 -8.14
N GLU A 325 11.17 11.09 -7.39
CA GLU A 325 11.80 12.30 -7.93
C GLU A 325 12.89 11.95 -8.95
N LYS A 326 13.86 11.09 -8.58
CA LYS A 326 14.95 10.71 -9.48
C LYS A 326 14.43 9.99 -10.72
N ASN A 327 13.42 9.16 -10.55
CA ASN A 327 12.90 8.35 -11.63
C ASN A 327 12.08 9.16 -12.65
N MET A 328 11.29 10.13 -12.18
CA MET A 328 10.45 10.97 -13.04
C MET A 328 11.17 12.22 -13.55
N GLY A 329 12.10 12.79 -12.78
CA GLY A 329 12.80 14.02 -13.11
C GLY A 329 11.84 15.14 -13.48
N GLN A 330 12.09 15.77 -14.64
CA GLN A 330 11.25 16.86 -15.17
C GLN A 330 9.85 16.41 -15.65
N SER A 331 9.59 15.10 -15.69
CA SER A 331 8.27 14.56 -16.03
C SER A 331 7.29 14.58 -14.84
N TRP A 332 7.76 14.89 -13.63
CA TRP A 332 6.89 15.20 -12.49
C TRP A 332 6.62 16.71 -12.44
N LEU A 333 5.53 17.10 -13.07
CA LEU A 333 5.11 18.49 -13.18
C LEU A 333 4.47 18.98 -11.88
N ASP A 334 4.73 20.23 -11.52
CA ASP A 334 4.21 20.88 -10.31
C ASP A 334 4.42 20.03 -9.04
N ARG A 335 5.55 19.33 -8.97
CA ARG A 335 5.89 18.45 -7.86
C ARG A 335 5.80 19.22 -6.53
N PRO A 336 4.98 18.76 -5.56
CA PRO A 336 4.84 19.42 -4.27
C PRO A 336 6.11 19.28 -3.44
N GLU A 337 6.32 20.17 -2.48
CA GLU A 337 7.37 19.98 -1.49
C GLU A 337 7.09 18.72 -0.64
N ILE A 338 8.14 17.98 -0.28
CA ILE A 338 8.00 16.70 0.43
C ILE A 338 7.21 16.83 1.73
N GLU A 339 7.41 17.94 2.45
CA GLU A 339 6.74 18.24 3.71
C GLU A 339 5.23 18.43 3.53
N GLU A 340 4.81 19.05 2.42
CA GLU A 340 3.39 19.28 2.12
C GLU A 340 2.70 17.99 1.68
N LEU A 341 3.42 17.15 0.94
CA LEU A 341 2.93 15.83 0.53
C LEU A 341 2.73 14.90 1.74
N PHE A 342 3.66 14.94 2.71
CA PHE A 342 3.60 14.10 3.91
C PHE A 342 2.47 14.48 4.86
N CYS A 343 2.36 15.75 5.26
CA CYS A 343 1.20 16.28 5.95
C CYS A 343 1.14 17.82 5.91
N THR A 344 -0.08 18.34 5.78
CA THR A 344 -0.34 19.78 5.89
C THR A 344 -0.61 20.18 7.34
N ARG A 345 -0.51 21.47 7.66
CA ARG A 345 -0.91 22.00 8.98
C ARG A 345 -2.38 21.81 9.31
N THR A 346 -3.23 21.65 8.29
CA THR A 346 -4.67 21.40 8.45
C THR A 346 -5.02 19.92 8.56
N ASP A 347 -4.09 19.01 8.24
CA ASP A 347 -4.35 17.57 8.29
C ASP A 347 -4.72 17.07 9.70
N PRO A 348 -4.12 17.58 10.80
CA PRO A 348 -4.61 17.29 12.15
C PRO A 348 -6.05 17.75 12.39
N GLU A 349 -6.51 18.82 11.77
CA GLU A 349 -7.92 19.24 11.91
C GLU A 349 -8.87 18.26 11.21
N ARG A 350 -8.37 17.60 10.16
CA ARG A 350 -9.06 16.53 9.42
C ARG A 350 -8.84 15.13 10.00
N GLY A 351 -8.25 15.03 11.18
CA GLY A 351 -8.11 13.76 11.89
C GLY A 351 -6.81 13.01 11.69
N LEU A 352 -5.79 13.60 11.06
CA LEU A 352 -4.46 12.98 11.02
C LEU A 352 -3.88 12.92 12.43
N ARG A 353 -3.59 11.71 12.90
CA ARG A 353 -3.24 11.48 14.31
C ARG A 353 -2.05 10.54 14.43
N PRO A 354 -1.27 10.64 15.52
CA PRO A 354 -0.33 9.60 15.85
C PRO A 354 -1.09 8.29 16.08
N TYR A 355 -0.51 7.21 15.59
CA TYR A 355 -1.05 5.88 15.80
C TYR A 355 -1.00 5.49 17.28
N ARG A 356 -2.11 4.96 17.81
CA ARG A 356 -2.21 4.52 19.21
C ARG A 356 -3.18 3.34 19.35
N LEU A 357 -2.66 2.16 19.66
CA LEU A 357 -3.49 1.02 20.11
C LEU A 357 -4.16 1.26 21.46
N LYS A 358 -3.69 2.26 22.21
CA LYS A 358 -4.10 2.54 23.59
C LYS A 358 -5.36 3.43 23.69
N THR A 359 -5.85 4.00 22.59
CA THR A 359 -7.07 4.83 22.60
C THR A 359 -8.30 3.96 22.38
N ARG A 360 -9.43 4.30 23.05
CA ARG A 360 -10.71 3.60 22.84
C ARG A 360 -11.10 3.69 21.37
N ASN A 361 -11.54 2.58 20.78
CA ASN A 361 -11.88 2.44 19.36
C ASN A 361 -10.73 2.74 18.39
N TRP A 362 -9.50 2.93 18.89
CA TRP A 362 -8.39 3.57 18.16
C TRP A 362 -8.81 4.87 17.46
N LYS A 363 -9.84 5.54 18.02
CA LYS A 363 -10.32 6.84 17.59
C LYS A 363 -9.90 7.88 18.62
N PRO A 364 -9.18 8.93 18.22
CA PRO A 364 -9.03 10.09 19.08
C PRO A 364 -10.34 10.86 19.13
N HIS A 365 -10.68 11.40 20.29
CA HIS A 365 -11.76 12.40 20.42
C HIS A 365 -11.32 13.72 19.76
N ASP A 366 -12.27 14.55 19.32
CA ASP A 366 -12.00 15.82 18.61
C ASP A 366 -11.07 16.77 19.40
N SER A 367 -11.23 16.78 20.72
CA SER A 367 -10.41 17.55 21.67
C SER A 367 -9.22 16.79 22.24
N TYR A 368 -9.17 15.45 22.08
CA TYR A 368 -8.14 14.64 22.74
C TYR A 368 -6.80 14.81 22.04
N LYS A 369 -5.89 15.51 22.73
CA LYS A 369 -4.50 15.72 22.34
C LYS A 369 -4.33 16.27 20.90
N LYS A 370 -5.25 17.15 20.49
CA LYS A 370 -5.17 17.88 19.21
C LYS A 370 -3.85 18.65 19.10
N GLU A 371 -3.45 19.33 20.17
CA GLU A 371 -2.19 20.07 20.27
C GLU A 371 -0.97 19.16 20.07
N GLU A 372 -0.98 17.96 20.68
CA GLU A 372 0.08 16.96 20.47
C GLU A 372 0.13 16.52 19.00
N ALA A 373 -1.02 16.30 18.36
CA ALA A 373 -1.07 15.92 16.95
C ALA A 373 -0.56 17.05 16.04
N MET A 374 -0.85 18.31 16.35
CA MET A 374 -0.32 19.47 15.64
C MET A 374 1.20 19.60 15.83
N PHE A 375 1.67 19.49 17.07
CA PHE A 375 3.10 19.50 17.40
C PHE A 375 3.85 18.38 16.67
N LEU A 376 3.35 17.15 16.73
CA LEU A 376 3.96 16.01 16.04
C LEU A 376 3.95 16.18 14.53
N ALA A 377 2.92 16.79 13.94
CA ALA A 377 2.90 17.09 12.51
C ALA A 377 4.00 18.09 12.14
N ASP A 378 4.15 19.18 12.88
CA ASP A 378 5.20 20.18 12.62
C ASP A 378 6.61 19.60 12.83
N GLU A 379 6.84 18.85 13.90
CA GLU A 379 8.13 18.20 14.16
C GLU A 379 8.46 17.15 13.10
N SER A 380 7.48 16.34 12.68
CA SER A 380 7.68 15.31 11.67
C SER A 380 8.01 15.91 10.30
N ARG A 381 7.42 17.07 9.95
CA ARG A 381 7.75 17.78 8.71
C ARG A 381 9.20 18.26 8.70
N LYS A 382 9.67 18.87 9.80
CA LYS A 382 11.08 19.27 9.94
C LYS A 382 12.02 18.08 9.79
N LYS A 383 11.78 17.01 10.56
CA LYS A 383 12.55 15.77 10.49
C LYS A 383 12.58 15.20 9.08
N LEU A 384 11.43 15.15 8.42
CA LEU A 384 11.33 14.65 7.05
C LEU A 384 12.16 15.47 6.07
N LYS A 385 12.12 16.81 6.19
CA LYS A 385 12.92 17.70 5.35
C LYS A 385 14.41 17.44 5.54
N GLU A 386 14.86 17.30 6.78
CA GLU A 386 16.25 17.01 7.12
C GLU A 386 16.70 15.66 6.54
N GLU A 387 15.93 14.60 6.76
CA GLU A 387 16.19 13.26 6.22
C GLU A 387 16.25 13.27 4.68
N TYR A 388 15.31 13.96 4.03
CA TYR A 388 15.30 14.10 2.57
C TYR A 388 16.53 14.86 2.05
N LEU A 389 16.92 15.96 2.68
CA LEU A 389 18.10 16.74 2.28
C LEU A 389 19.39 15.96 2.50
N GLN A 390 19.50 15.20 3.58
CA GLN A 390 20.64 14.31 3.84
C GLN A 390 20.73 13.24 2.75
N LEU A 391 19.65 12.50 2.48
CA LEU A 391 19.60 11.48 1.42
C LEU A 391 19.95 12.05 0.04
N LYS A 392 19.48 13.26 -0.27
CA LYS A 392 19.76 13.93 -1.54
C LYS A 392 21.25 14.29 -1.69
N ARG A 393 21.91 14.72 -0.61
CA ARG A 393 23.36 15.00 -0.61
C ARG A 393 24.18 13.72 -0.80
N SER A 394 23.92 12.69 0.02
CA SER A 394 24.66 11.42 -0.03
C SER A 394 24.62 10.77 -1.41
N THR A 395 23.44 10.80 -2.05
CA THR A 395 23.29 10.17 -3.37
C THR A 395 23.80 11.03 -4.54
N ASN A 396 24.16 12.30 -4.31
CA ASN A 396 24.84 13.13 -5.30
C ASN A 396 26.37 13.00 -5.20
N GLU A 397 26.89 12.79 -3.99
CA GLU A 397 28.33 12.58 -3.74
C GLU A 397 28.84 11.26 -4.33
N GLU A 398 28.02 10.21 -4.35
CA GLU A 398 28.35 8.93 -5.03
C GLU A 398 28.41 9.02 -6.57
N ASN A 399 27.96 10.13 -7.18
CA ASN A 399 27.97 10.35 -8.63
C ASN A 399 29.08 11.31 -9.11
N LEU A 400 30.02 11.69 -8.24
CA LEU A 400 31.22 12.43 -8.65
C LEU A 400 32.23 11.43 -9.27
N PRO A 401 32.72 11.67 -10.51
CA PRO A 401 33.79 10.85 -11.05
C PRO A 401 35.01 10.97 -10.13
N LEU A 402 35.58 9.84 -9.75
CA LEU A 402 36.92 9.78 -9.17
C LEU A 402 37.87 10.43 -10.18
N ASN A 403 38.25 11.69 -9.93
CA ASN A 403 39.36 12.31 -10.64
C ASN A 403 40.59 11.46 -10.35
N HIS A 404 40.96 10.59 -11.30
CA HIS A 404 42.32 10.08 -11.35
C HIS A 404 43.22 11.30 -11.60
N PRO A 405 44.12 11.65 -10.67
CA PRO A 405 45.11 12.66 -10.97
C PRO A 405 45.97 12.12 -12.10
N GLU A 406 45.98 12.83 -13.23
CA GLU A 406 46.93 12.60 -14.31
C GLU A 406 48.35 12.72 -13.72
N SER A 407 49.06 11.61 -13.72
CA SER A 407 50.49 11.55 -13.45
C SER A 407 51.24 12.30 -14.54
N ILE A 408 51.94 13.37 -14.11
CA ILE A 408 53.01 14.06 -14.86
C ILE A 408 54.18 13.12 -15.07
#